data_AF-A0A5C3M3D7-F1
#
_entry.id   AF-A0A5C3M3D7-F1
#
_cell.length_a   1.000
_cell.length_b   1.000
_cell.length_c   1.000
_cell.angle_alpha   90.00
_cell.angle_beta   90.00
_cell.angle_gamma   90.00
#
_symmetry.space_group_name_H-M   'P 1'
#
loop_
_entity.id
_entity.type
_entity.pdbx_description
1 polymer ?
#
loop_
_entity_poly.entity_id
_entity_poly.type
_entity_poly.pdbx_seq_one_letter_code
_entity_poly.pdbx_strand_id
1 'polypeptide(L)'
;MCGHLIKQHADEWIQLCEKLEIAITAPPAQAVLKEYHKRQGQQEDPDPFRANIPIPDFSNENFVDAIIRFIVDDDQSLNVIENEHLHIIFLMLHKELKDSDIPHQSHLRARILETWKAHVKTLSSEMKVIFTICSIHPLLLKFIIQLGWITLDNASNNDTLMASLESELRRRHIPFNKSTQRIRYF
;
A
#
# COMPACT_ATOMS: atom_id res chain seq x y z
N MET A 1 31.53 -19.58 7.68
CA MET A 1 30.71 -20.49 8.51
C MET A 1 29.52 -21.09 7.76
N CYS A 2 28.83 -20.35 6.88
CA CYS A 2 27.63 -20.84 6.16
C CYS A 2 27.84 -22.03 5.21
N GLY A 3 29.03 -22.22 4.63
CA GLY A 3 29.25 -23.27 3.62
C GLY A 3 29.21 -24.70 4.15
N HIS A 4 29.49 -24.93 5.43
CA HIS A 4 29.44 -26.26 6.05
C HIS A 4 28.00 -26.65 6.41
N LEU A 5 27.24 -25.69 6.97
CA LEU A 5 25.82 -25.87 7.29
C LEU A 5 25.00 -26.18 6.04
N ILE A 6 25.22 -25.45 4.94
CA ILE A 6 24.54 -25.70 3.66
C ILE A 6 24.88 -27.09 3.08
N LYS A 7 26.07 -27.63 3.35
CA LYS A 7 26.54 -28.89 2.75
C LYS A 7 26.20 -30.13 3.58
N GLN A 8 26.17 -30.02 4.90
CA GLN A 8 26.05 -31.17 5.80
C GLN A 8 24.78 -31.16 6.66
N HIS A 9 24.20 -29.98 6.91
CA HIS A 9 23.06 -29.79 7.81
C HIS A 9 21.98 -28.89 7.21
N ALA A 10 21.77 -28.99 5.89
CA ALA A 10 20.87 -28.08 5.16
C ALA A 10 19.44 -28.09 5.72
N ASP A 11 18.90 -29.29 5.96
CA ASP A 11 17.50 -29.47 6.35
C ASP A 11 17.24 -28.96 7.79
N GLU A 12 18.12 -29.31 8.74
CA GLU A 12 18.08 -28.82 10.13
C GLU A 12 18.26 -27.29 10.21
N TRP A 13 19.14 -26.75 9.37
CA TRP A 13 19.39 -25.32 9.31
C TRP A 13 18.20 -24.54 8.74
N ILE A 14 17.58 -25.03 7.66
CA ILE A 14 16.40 -24.40 7.06
C ILE A 14 15.22 -24.41 8.03
N GLN A 15 14.94 -25.55 8.69
CA GLN A 15 13.87 -25.63 9.69
C GLN A 15 14.07 -24.66 10.86
N LEU A 16 15.32 -24.49 11.30
CA LEU A 16 15.64 -23.59 12.40
C LEU A 16 15.52 -22.12 11.99
N CYS A 17 15.87 -21.79 10.74
CA CYS A 17 15.63 -20.46 10.17
C CYS A 17 14.12 -20.17 10.00
N GLU A 18 13.33 -21.13 9.54
CA GLU A 18 11.86 -21.00 9.44
C GLU A 18 11.23 -20.80 10.82
N LYS A 19 11.64 -21.59 11.83
CA LYS A 19 11.16 -21.46 13.21
C LYS A 19 11.50 -20.12 13.86
N LEU A 20 12.61 -19.49 13.45
CA LEU A 20 13.07 -18.21 13.98
C LEU A 20 12.67 -17.01 13.10
N GLU A 21 11.88 -17.23 12.05
CA GLU A 21 11.47 -16.21 11.09
C GLU A 21 12.65 -15.45 10.44
N ILE A 22 13.80 -16.12 10.27
CA ILE A 22 15.01 -15.52 9.69
C ILE A 22 15.04 -15.77 8.18
N ALA A 23 14.97 -14.70 7.39
CA ALA A 23 15.04 -14.77 5.94
C ALA A 23 16.42 -15.23 5.44
N ILE A 24 16.46 -16.37 4.72
CA ILE A 24 17.67 -16.88 4.08
C ILE A 24 17.90 -16.17 2.74
N THR A 25 18.72 -15.12 2.73
CA THR A 25 18.99 -14.29 1.54
C THR A 25 20.26 -14.66 0.77
N ALA A 26 21.08 -15.56 1.31
CA ALA A 26 22.38 -15.89 0.72
C ALA A 26 22.22 -16.63 -0.64
N PRO A 27 22.85 -16.15 -1.74
CA PRO A 27 22.73 -16.78 -3.07
C PRO A 27 23.07 -18.28 -3.12
N PRO A 28 24.10 -18.79 -2.42
CA PRO A 28 24.41 -20.23 -2.42
C PRO A 28 23.36 -21.09 -1.71
N ALA A 29 22.57 -20.50 -0.81
CA ALA A 29 21.56 -21.19 -0.03
C ALA A 29 20.19 -21.24 -0.76
N GLN A 30 19.95 -20.35 -1.72
CA GLN A 30 18.70 -20.28 -2.49
C GLN A 30 18.42 -21.58 -3.27
N ALA A 31 19.45 -22.18 -3.87
CA ALA A 31 19.30 -23.44 -4.60
C ALA A 31 18.92 -24.60 -3.67
N VAL A 32 19.50 -24.64 -2.48
CA VAL A 32 19.25 -25.68 -1.47
C VAL A 32 17.88 -25.49 -0.81
N LEU A 33 17.46 -24.24 -0.58
CA LEU A 33 16.12 -23.89 -0.10
C LEU A 33 15.04 -24.33 -1.09
N LYS A 34 15.22 -24.06 -2.38
CA LYS A 34 14.29 -24.49 -3.44
C LYS A 34 14.16 -26.01 -3.51
N GLU A 35 15.28 -26.74 -3.40
CA GLU A 35 15.27 -28.21 -3.41
C GLU A 35 14.66 -28.78 -2.12
N TYR A 36 14.90 -28.15 -0.96
CA TYR A 36 14.25 -28.50 0.30
C TYR A 36 12.73 -28.28 0.25
N HIS A 37 12.28 -27.11 -0.23
CA HIS A 37 10.85 -26.81 -0.42
C HIS A 37 10.20 -27.71 -1.47
N LYS A 38 10.92 -28.14 -2.50
CA LYS A 38 10.43 -29.13 -3.47
C LYS A 38 10.28 -30.52 -2.85
N ARG A 39 11.17 -30.91 -1.92
CA ARG A 39 11.09 -32.17 -1.17
C ARG A 39 9.96 -32.16 -0.12
N GLN A 40 9.71 -31.02 0.51
CA GLN A 40 8.60 -30.83 1.46
C GLN A 40 7.25 -30.58 0.77
N GLY A 41 7.28 -29.98 -0.42
CA GLY A 41 6.14 -29.46 -1.20
C GLY A 41 5.51 -30.45 -2.17
N GLN A 42 5.30 -31.71 -1.76
CA GLN A 42 4.09 -32.43 -2.17
C GLN A 42 2.85 -31.93 -1.42
N GLN A 43 3.00 -30.88 -0.61
CA GLN A 43 1.92 -30.10 -0.04
C GLN A 43 1.74 -28.80 -0.84
N GLU A 44 0.64 -28.78 -1.59
CA GLU A 44 -0.12 -27.65 -2.14
C GLU A 44 0.66 -26.38 -2.50
N ASP A 45 0.81 -26.17 -3.81
CA ASP A 45 1.15 -24.89 -4.43
C ASP A 45 0.34 -23.77 -3.75
N PRO A 46 0.98 -22.74 -3.16
CA PRO A 46 0.24 -21.62 -2.59
C PRO A 46 -0.54 -20.95 -3.72
N ASP A 47 -1.87 -20.98 -3.59
CA ASP A 47 -2.81 -20.35 -4.50
C ASP A 47 -2.27 -18.97 -4.95
N PRO A 48 -2.00 -18.74 -6.24
CA PRO A 48 -1.43 -17.48 -6.73
C PRO A 48 -2.31 -16.26 -6.45
N PHE A 49 -3.58 -16.46 -6.04
CA PHE A 49 -4.47 -15.40 -5.59
C PHE A 49 -4.38 -15.10 -4.09
N ARG A 50 -3.77 -15.97 -3.29
CA ARG A 50 -3.53 -15.73 -1.86
C ARG A 50 -2.16 -15.09 -1.67
N ALA A 51 -2.09 -13.79 -1.96
CA ALA A 51 -1.14 -12.94 -1.24
C ALA A 51 -1.34 -13.20 0.27
N ASN A 52 -0.26 -13.22 1.06
CA ASN A 52 -0.18 -13.51 2.51
C ASN A 52 -1.09 -12.63 3.40
N ILE A 53 -2.38 -12.55 3.14
CA ILE A 53 -3.37 -11.80 3.90
C ILE A 53 -4.02 -12.82 4.84
N PRO A 54 -3.77 -12.73 6.15
CA PRO A 54 -4.47 -13.55 7.13
C PRO A 54 -5.96 -13.35 6.93
N ILE A 55 -6.71 -14.43 6.70
CA ILE A 55 -8.17 -14.39 6.65
C ILE A 55 -8.64 -14.26 8.10
N PRO A 56 -9.23 -13.13 8.51
CA PRO A 56 -9.71 -12.97 9.88
C PRO A 56 -10.90 -13.89 10.13
N ASP A 57 -11.05 -14.33 11.38
CA ASP A 57 -12.25 -15.03 11.82
C ASP A 57 -13.48 -14.15 11.60
N PHE A 58 -14.60 -14.78 11.26
CA PHE A 58 -15.84 -14.07 11.01
C PHE A 58 -16.35 -13.40 12.29
N SER A 59 -16.52 -12.08 12.22
CA SER A 59 -17.26 -11.27 13.17
C SER A 59 -17.99 -10.17 12.38
N ASN A 60 -19.09 -9.62 12.91
CA ASN A 60 -19.79 -8.53 12.22
C ASN A 60 -18.88 -7.31 12.00
N GLU A 61 -17.99 -7.01 12.95
CA GLU A 61 -17.03 -5.91 12.80
C GLU A 61 -16.02 -6.20 11.69
N ASN A 62 -15.44 -7.41 11.67
CA ASN A 62 -14.49 -7.82 10.63
C ASN A 62 -15.15 -7.87 9.25
N PHE A 63 -16.42 -8.27 9.17
CA PHE A 63 -17.19 -8.28 7.94
C PHE A 63 -17.42 -6.86 7.40
N VAL A 64 -17.85 -5.94 8.27
CA VAL A 64 -18.02 -4.52 7.90
C VAL A 64 -16.69 -3.90 7.47
N ASP A 65 -15.61 -4.16 8.19
CA ASP A 65 -14.28 -3.64 7.84
C ASP A 65 -13.74 -4.24 6.54
N ALA A 66 -14.01 -5.52 6.26
CA ALA A 66 -13.70 -6.14 4.99
C ALA A 66 -14.45 -5.50 3.82
N ILE A 67 -15.73 -5.16 3.99
CA ILE A 67 -16.52 -4.43 2.99
C ILE A 67 -15.97 -3.01 2.77
N ILE A 68 -15.62 -2.30 3.84
CA ILE A 68 -15.01 -0.96 3.74
C ILE A 68 -13.71 -1.05 2.95
N ARG A 69 -12.87 -2.03 3.27
CA ARG A 69 -11.60 -2.23 2.58
C ARG A 69 -11.80 -2.57 1.10
N PHE A 70 -12.74 -3.45 0.77
CA PHE A 70 -13.13 -3.71 -0.62
C PHE A 70 -13.57 -2.43 -1.35
N ILE A 71 -14.27 -1.53 -0.68
CA ILE A 71 -14.71 -0.27 -1.30
C ILE A 71 -13.56 0.72 -1.48
N VAL A 72 -12.69 0.86 -0.47
CA VAL A 72 -11.62 1.86 -0.44
C VAL A 72 -10.40 1.41 -1.25
N ASP A 73 -9.96 0.16 -1.10
CA ASP A 73 -8.75 -0.35 -1.75
C ASP A 73 -8.96 -0.58 -3.25
N ASP A 74 -10.16 -1.02 -3.64
CA ASP A 74 -10.50 -1.35 -5.04
C ASP A 74 -11.33 -0.25 -5.74
N ASP A 75 -11.42 0.96 -5.16
CA ASP A 75 -12.17 2.12 -5.69
C ASP A 75 -13.62 1.79 -6.12
N GLN A 76 -14.29 0.93 -5.36
CA GLN A 76 -15.65 0.51 -5.69
C GLN A 76 -16.67 1.60 -5.36
N SER A 77 -17.79 1.59 -6.09
CA SER A 77 -18.91 2.48 -5.74
C SER A 77 -19.51 2.06 -4.40
N LEU A 78 -19.76 3.02 -3.51
CA LEU A 78 -20.54 2.78 -2.30
C LEU A 78 -21.94 2.18 -2.58
N ASN A 79 -22.50 2.42 -3.77
CA ASN A 79 -23.80 1.86 -4.17
C ASN A 79 -23.74 0.36 -4.43
N VAL A 80 -22.55 -0.24 -4.57
CA VAL A 80 -22.40 -1.68 -4.81
C VAL A 80 -23.02 -2.50 -3.69
N ILE A 81 -23.01 -1.96 -2.45
CA ILE A 81 -23.57 -2.67 -1.31
C ILE A 81 -25.10 -2.70 -1.34
N GLU A 82 -25.78 -1.80 -2.04
CA GLU A 82 -27.25 -1.84 -2.13
C GLU A 82 -27.75 -2.88 -3.16
N ASN A 83 -26.84 -3.64 -3.77
CA ASN A 83 -27.19 -4.67 -4.74
C ASN A 83 -27.70 -5.94 -4.04
N GLU A 84 -28.98 -6.27 -4.24
CA GLU A 84 -29.61 -7.46 -3.67
C GLU A 84 -28.93 -8.78 -4.07
N HIS A 85 -28.38 -8.88 -5.29
CA HIS A 85 -27.64 -10.08 -5.70
C HIS A 85 -26.35 -10.25 -4.90
N LEU A 86 -25.68 -9.16 -4.55
CA LEU A 86 -24.49 -9.20 -3.69
C LEU A 86 -24.87 -9.63 -2.26
N HIS A 87 -25.98 -9.13 -1.73
CA HIS A 87 -26.53 -9.59 -0.45
C HIS A 87 -26.82 -11.09 -0.45
N ILE A 88 -27.47 -11.60 -1.51
CA ILE A 88 -27.73 -13.03 -1.67
C ILE A 88 -26.44 -13.84 -1.66
N ILE A 89 -25.39 -13.36 -2.35
CA ILE A 89 -24.07 -14.00 -2.33
C ILE A 89 -23.54 -14.08 -0.89
N PHE A 90 -23.59 -13.00 -0.11
CA PHE A 90 -23.13 -13.02 1.29
C PHE A 90 -23.94 -13.99 2.16
N LEU A 91 -25.27 -14.00 2.01
CA LEU A 91 -26.16 -14.90 2.75
C LEU A 91 -25.95 -16.37 2.36
N MET A 92 -25.59 -16.66 1.10
CA MET A 92 -25.24 -18.01 0.65
C MET A 92 -23.93 -18.50 1.26
N LEU A 93 -22.97 -17.59 1.48
CA LEU A 93 -21.65 -17.91 2.03
C LEU A 93 -21.67 -18.07 3.56
N HIS A 94 -22.61 -17.44 4.28
CA HIS A 94 -22.67 -17.51 5.73
C HIS A 94 -24.11 -17.66 6.26
N LYS A 95 -24.44 -18.88 6.74
CA LYS A 95 -25.82 -19.25 7.12
C LYS A 95 -26.40 -18.47 8.31
N GLU A 96 -25.56 -17.95 9.19
CA GLU A 96 -25.98 -17.21 10.37
C GLU A 96 -26.08 -15.70 10.13
N LEU A 97 -25.57 -15.22 8.99
CA LEU A 97 -25.64 -13.82 8.60
C LEU A 97 -27.09 -13.49 8.21
N LYS A 98 -27.62 -12.38 8.72
CA LYS A 98 -28.92 -11.85 8.29
C LYS A 98 -28.71 -10.64 7.41
N ASP A 99 -29.71 -10.34 6.58
CA ASP A 99 -29.70 -9.15 5.74
C ASP A 99 -29.52 -7.86 6.57
N SER A 100 -30.10 -7.82 7.77
CA SER A 100 -29.95 -6.70 8.72
C SER A 100 -28.52 -6.51 9.25
N ASP A 101 -27.67 -7.53 9.16
CA ASP A 101 -26.27 -7.46 9.57
C ASP A 101 -25.37 -6.91 8.45
N ILE A 102 -25.89 -6.84 7.21
CA ILE A 102 -25.17 -6.28 6.06
C ILE A 102 -25.26 -4.75 6.13
N PRO A 103 -24.13 -4.03 6.12
CA PRO A 103 -24.14 -2.58 6.27
C PRO A 103 -24.68 -1.90 5.01
N HIS A 104 -25.69 -1.05 5.17
CA HIS A 104 -26.13 -0.17 4.09
C HIS A 104 -25.12 0.95 3.82
N GLN A 105 -25.25 1.60 2.66
CA GLN A 105 -24.42 2.72 2.22
C GLN A 105 -24.32 3.81 3.29
N SER A 106 -25.45 4.14 3.94
CA SER A 106 -25.49 5.19 4.96
C SER A 106 -24.57 4.86 6.14
N HIS A 107 -24.53 3.60 6.56
CA HIS A 107 -23.66 3.10 7.63
C HIS A 107 -22.18 3.15 7.20
N LEU A 108 -21.87 2.62 6.01
CA LEU A 108 -20.50 2.64 5.47
C LEU A 108 -19.98 4.06 5.30
N ARG A 109 -20.79 4.96 4.76
CA ARG A 109 -20.44 6.38 4.59
C ARG A 109 -20.16 7.06 5.94
N ALA A 110 -20.97 6.76 6.97
CA ALA A 110 -20.74 7.31 8.30
C ALA A 110 -19.40 6.83 8.88
N ARG A 111 -19.10 5.53 8.77
CA ARG A 111 -17.86 4.93 9.26
C ARG A 111 -16.63 5.46 8.50
N ILE A 112 -16.69 5.55 7.18
CA ILE A 112 -15.62 6.16 6.35
C ILE A 112 -15.38 7.62 6.75
N LEU A 113 -16.45 8.40 6.94
CA LEU A 113 -16.35 9.80 7.33
C LEU A 113 -15.75 9.96 8.74
N GLU A 114 -16.11 9.09 9.68
CA GLU A 114 -15.54 9.06 11.02
C GLU A 114 -14.04 8.74 10.98
N THR A 115 -13.65 7.68 10.27
CA THR A 115 -12.25 7.31 10.06
C THR A 115 -11.48 8.46 9.41
N TRP A 116 -12.02 9.09 8.35
CA TRP A 116 -11.39 10.24 7.71
C TRP A 116 -11.24 11.44 8.66
N LYS A 117 -12.27 11.78 9.45
CA LYS A 117 -12.19 12.85 10.45
C LYS A 117 -11.11 12.60 11.49
N ALA A 118 -10.99 11.35 11.96
CA ALA A 118 -9.95 10.96 12.91
C ALA A 118 -8.56 11.16 12.28
N HIS A 119 -8.34 10.69 11.06
CA HIS A 119 -7.08 10.86 10.34
C HIS A 119 -6.74 12.34 10.10
N VAL A 120 -7.68 13.16 9.64
CA VAL A 120 -7.47 14.60 9.43
C VAL A 120 -7.12 15.30 10.74
N LYS A 121 -7.76 14.93 11.85
CA LYS A 121 -7.45 15.48 13.17
C LYS A 121 -6.03 15.13 13.60
N THR A 122 -5.61 13.88 13.42
CA THR A 122 -4.24 13.42 13.70
C THR A 122 -3.24 14.18 12.84
N LEU A 123 -3.43 14.22 11.52
CA LEU A 123 -2.58 14.97 10.60
C LEU A 123 -2.49 16.45 10.96
N SER A 124 -3.61 17.08 11.30
CA SER A 124 -3.62 18.48 11.74
C SER A 124 -2.81 18.69 13.02
N SER A 125 -2.86 17.74 13.96
CA SER A 125 -2.05 17.81 15.18
C SER A 125 -0.54 17.67 14.89
N GLU A 126 -0.16 16.76 14.00
CA GLU A 126 1.22 16.57 13.56
C GLU A 126 1.75 17.80 12.80
N MET A 127 0.94 18.37 11.90
CA MET A 127 1.28 19.60 11.17
C MET A 127 1.50 20.79 12.12
N LYS A 128 0.72 20.90 13.21
CA LYS A 128 0.93 21.95 14.23
C LYS A 128 2.26 21.79 14.96
N VAL A 129 2.67 20.55 15.26
CA VAL A 129 3.98 20.28 15.86
C VAL A 129 5.09 20.74 14.91
N ILE A 130 5.01 20.33 13.63
CA ILE A 130 5.97 20.76 12.60
C ILE A 130 6.01 22.29 12.49
N PHE A 131 4.85 22.94 12.45
CA PHE A 131 4.75 24.40 12.37
C PHE A 131 5.42 25.08 13.57
N THR A 132 5.21 24.56 14.78
CA THR A 132 5.81 25.11 16.01
C THR A 132 7.32 24.97 16.00
N ILE A 133 7.85 23.79 15.63
CA ILE A 133 9.29 23.56 15.52
C ILE A 133 9.90 24.48 14.44
N CYS A 134 9.26 24.60 13.28
CA CYS A 134 9.70 25.49 12.20
C CYS A 134 9.70 26.96 12.60
N SER A 135 8.75 27.39 13.45
CA SER A 135 8.65 28.76 13.93
C SER A 135 9.74 29.11 14.95
N ILE A 136 10.18 28.13 15.75
CA ILE A 136 11.25 28.29 16.74
C ILE A 136 12.63 28.14 16.09
N HIS A 137 12.74 27.36 15.00
CA HIS A 137 14.00 27.01 14.36
C HIS A 137 13.99 27.38 12.86
N PRO A 138 14.30 28.64 12.48
CA PRO A 138 14.23 29.14 11.11
C PRO A 138 15.10 28.36 10.11
N LEU A 139 16.21 27.78 10.60
CA LEU A 139 17.08 26.88 9.82
C LEU A 139 16.40 25.56 9.47
N LEU A 140 15.53 25.04 10.35
CA LEU A 140 14.77 23.82 10.10
C LEU A 140 13.64 24.08 9.09
N LEU A 141 12.97 25.23 9.18
CA LEU A 141 12.02 25.67 8.16
C LEU A 141 12.70 25.82 6.80
N LYS A 142 13.90 26.43 6.74
CA LYS A 142 14.69 26.54 5.52
C LYS A 142 15.08 25.16 4.97
N PHE A 143 15.46 24.22 5.83
CA PHE A 143 15.82 22.85 5.43
C PHE A 143 14.60 22.04 4.95
N ILE A 144 13.46 22.11 5.64
CA ILE A 144 12.21 21.44 5.23
C ILE A 144 11.67 22.02 3.93
N ILE A 145 11.73 23.35 3.76
CA ILE A 145 11.43 23.98 2.47
C ILE A 145 12.40 23.46 1.42
N GLN A 146 13.72 23.44 1.67
CA GLN A 146 14.68 22.86 0.73
C GLN A 146 14.38 21.39 0.38
N LEU A 147 13.94 20.56 1.34
CA LEU A 147 13.50 19.18 1.11
C LEU A 147 12.19 19.09 0.32
N GLY A 148 11.23 19.98 0.55
CA GLY A 148 9.98 20.04 -0.22
C GLY A 148 10.21 20.48 -1.68
N TRP A 149 11.30 21.19 -1.96
CA TRP A 149 11.76 21.49 -3.32
C TRP A 149 12.46 20.27 -3.95
N ILE A 150 13.01 19.36 -3.14
CA ILE A 150 13.67 18.13 -3.59
C ILE A 150 12.66 17.09 -4.10
N THR A 151 11.37 17.10 -3.70
CA THR A 151 10.36 16.17 -4.24
C THR A 151 9.55 16.72 -5.44
N LEU A 152 10.13 17.67 -6.19
CA LEU A 152 9.77 17.95 -7.59
C LEU A 152 10.72 17.20 -8.56
N ASP A 153 11.42 16.19 -8.08
CA ASP A 153 12.50 15.48 -8.78
C ASP A 153 12.06 14.22 -9.54
N ASN A 154 10.76 13.95 -9.70
CA ASN A 154 10.36 12.98 -10.72
C ASN A 154 10.63 13.59 -12.11
N ALA A 155 11.90 13.50 -12.54
CA ALA A 155 12.41 14.05 -13.78
C ALA A 155 11.56 13.63 -14.98
N SER A 156 11.00 12.41 -14.96
CA SER A 156 10.11 11.89 -16.01
C SER A 156 8.76 12.62 -16.07
N ASN A 157 8.17 12.97 -14.92
CA ASN A 157 6.92 13.73 -14.85
C ASN A 157 7.14 15.20 -15.21
N ASN A 158 8.30 15.76 -14.84
CA ASN A 158 8.67 17.13 -15.21
C ASN A 158 8.90 17.25 -16.73
N ASP A 159 9.58 16.28 -17.35
CA ASP A 159 9.78 16.27 -18.81
C ASP A 159 8.44 16.19 -19.57
N THR A 160 7.50 15.40 -19.06
CA THR A 160 6.15 15.27 -19.64
C THR A 160 5.34 16.56 -19.50
N LEU A 161 5.40 17.20 -18.33
CA LEU A 161 4.77 18.50 -18.08
C LEU A 161 5.37 19.60 -18.97
N MET A 162 6.69 19.67 -19.07
CA MET A 162 7.40 20.68 -19.88
C MET A 162 7.12 20.53 -21.37
N ALA A 163 6.96 19.29 -21.86
CA ALA A 163 6.53 19.03 -23.24
C ALA A 163 5.09 19.48 -23.50
N SER A 164 4.19 19.22 -22.54
CA SER A 164 2.78 19.61 -22.64
C SER A 164 2.60 21.13 -22.59
N LEU A 165 3.37 21.80 -21.72
CA LEU A 165 3.40 23.25 -21.58
C LEU A 165 3.92 23.93 -22.86
N GLU A 166 4.99 23.39 -23.46
CA GLU A 166 5.51 23.89 -24.74
C GLU A 166 4.46 23.83 -25.85
N SER A 167 3.72 22.73 -25.94
CA SER A 167 2.63 22.58 -26.92
C SER A 167 1.54 23.64 -26.75
N GLU A 168 1.09 23.88 -25.50
CA GLU A 168 0.03 24.85 -25.22
C GLU A 168 0.48 26.30 -25.43
N LEU A 169 1.73 26.63 -25.10
CA LEU A 169 2.28 27.97 -25.34
C LEU A 169 2.51 28.24 -26.83
N ARG A 170 2.96 27.24 -27.59
CA ARG A 170 3.04 27.33 -29.07
C ARG A 170 1.67 27.59 -29.69
N ARG A 171 0.62 26.92 -29.20
CA ARG A 171 -0.77 27.16 -29.65
C ARG A 171 -1.20 28.62 -29.45
N ARG A 172 -0.64 29.29 -28.44
CA ARG A 172 -0.90 30.71 -28.12
C ARG A 172 0.12 31.67 -28.73
N HIS A 173 0.99 31.20 -29.64
CA HIS A 173 2.06 31.98 -30.26
C HIS A 173 3.07 32.57 -29.25
N ILE A 174 3.23 31.89 -28.10
CA ILE A 174 4.20 32.27 -27.08
C ILE A 174 5.44 31.40 -27.28
N PRO A 175 6.62 31.99 -27.57
CA PRO A 175 7.84 31.22 -27.77
C PRO A 175 8.31 30.62 -26.45
N PHE A 176 8.35 29.29 -26.39
CA PHE A 176 8.82 28.52 -25.24
C PHE A 176 9.65 27.32 -25.70
N ASN A 177 10.75 27.01 -25.01
CA ASN A 177 11.64 25.90 -25.30
C ASN A 177 11.91 25.09 -24.03
N LYS A 178 11.39 23.87 -23.98
CA LYS A 178 11.50 23.00 -22.79
C LYS A 178 12.93 22.66 -22.37
N SER A 179 13.88 22.64 -23.30
CA SER A 179 15.27 22.25 -23.03
C SER A 179 16.09 23.38 -22.42
N THR A 180 15.81 24.63 -22.83
CA THR A 180 16.59 25.81 -22.40
C THR A 180 15.88 26.62 -21.32
N GLN A 181 14.56 26.53 -21.20
CA GLN A 181 13.73 27.31 -20.26
C GLN A 181 13.09 26.45 -19.16
N ARG A 182 13.70 25.32 -18.84
CA ARG A 182 13.36 24.55 -17.63
C ARG A 182 13.90 25.23 -16.37
N ILE A 183 13.16 25.16 -15.27
CA ILE A 183 13.69 25.51 -13.95
C ILE A 183 14.78 24.50 -13.61
N ARG A 184 16.05 24.92 -13.66
CA ARG A 184 17.21 24.11 -13.28
C ARG A 184 17.58 24.47 -11.84
N TYR A 185 17.61 23.48 -10.96
CA TYR A 185 18.32 23.61 -9.69
C TYR A 185 19.83 23.65 -9.99
N PHE A 186 20.54 24.61 -9.39
CA PHE A 186 22.01 24.56 -9.24
C PHE A 186 22.34 23.87 -7.93
#